data_AF-A0A919HM18-F1
#
_entry.id   AF-A0A919HM18-F1
#
_cell.length_a   1.000
_cell.length_b   1.000
_cell.length_c   1.000
_cell.angle_alpha   90.00
_cell.angle_beta   90.00
_cell.angle_gamma   90.00
#
_symmetry.space_group_name_H-M   'P 1'
#
loop_
_entity.id
_entity.type
_entity.pdbx_description
1 polymer ?
#
loop_
_entity_poly.entity_id
_entity_poly.type
_entity_poly.pdbx_seq_one_letter_code
_entity_poly.pdbx_strand_id
1 'polypeptide(L)' 'MFGPLLLKDDIVSVPLTFADGQVALPQTPGLGVELDEDKLHFYTRQP' A
#
# COMPACT_ATOMS: atom_id res chain seq x y z
N MET A 1 14.14 1.64 7.65
CA MET A 1 12.90 0.90 7.38
C MET A 1 11.75 1.84 7.70
N PHE A 2 10.94 2.22 6.71
CA PHE A 2 9.92 3.27 6.85
C PHE A 2 8.67 2.92 6.03
N GLY A 3 7.51 3.43 6.45
CA GLY A 3 6.26 3.35 5.69
C GLY A 3 5.70 1.93 5.51
N PRO A 4 5.31 1.52 4.29
CA PRO A 4 4.63 0.25 4.03
C PRO A 4 5.38 -1.00 4.51
N LEU A 5 6.72 -1.00 4.49
CA LEU A 5 7.53 -2.15 4.93
C LEU A 5 7.42 -2.44 6.43
N LEU A 6 6.89 -1.52 7.24
CA LEU A 6 6.67 -1.70 8.67
C LEU A 6 5.31 -2.33 8.99
N LEU A 7 4.40 -2.37 8.01
CA LEU A 7 3.05 -2.88 8.19
C LEU A 7 3.01 -4.39 7.96
N LYS A 8 2.16 -5.10 8.70
CA LYS A 8 1.93 -6.54 8.47
C LYS A 8 1.01 -6.79 7.29
N ASP A 9 0.13 -5.84 7.00
CA ASP A 9 -0.76 -5.83 5.84
C ASP A 9 -1.11 -4.36 5.50
N ASP A 10 -1.67 -4.13 4.31
CA ASP A 10 -1.97 -2.81 3.77
C ASP A 10 -3.37 -2.79 3.11
N ILE A 11 -3.98 -1.61 3.04
CA ILE A 11 -5.31 -1.36 2.44
C ILE A 11 -5.25 -1.13 0.93
N VAL A 12 -4.07 -1.17 0.31
CA VAL A 12 -3.92 -1.09 -1.16
C VAL A 12 -3.95 -2.48 -1.80
N SER A 13 -4.49 -2.57 -3.01
CA SER A 13 -4.63 -3.85 -3.74
C SER A 13 -3.29 -4.42 -4.19
N VAL A 14 -2.33 -3.55 -4.56
CA VAL A 14 -0.98 -3.93 -4.98
C VAL A 14 0.05 -3.12 -4.18
N PRO A 15 0.94 -3.78 -3.40
CA PRO A 15 1.95 -3.09 -2.62
C PRO A 15 3.07 -2.53 -3.51
N LEU A 16 3.74 -1.48 -3.03
CA LEU A 16 4.92 -0.93 -3.70
C LEU A 16 6.07 -1.94 -3.71
N THR A 17 6.82 -1.98 -4.82
CA THR A 17 7.99 -2.83 -4.95
C THR A 17 9.24 -2.12 -4.43
N PHE A 18 9.90 -2.73 -3.43
CA PHE A 18 11.16 -2.27 -2.87
C PHE A 18 12.28 -3.27 -3.21
N ALA A 19 13.39 -2.78 -3.75
CA ALA A 19 14.57 -3.57 -4.09
C ALA A 19 15.82 -2.68 -4.04
N ASP A 20 16.98 -3.26 -3.68
CA ASP A 20 18.28 -2.58 -3.70
C ASP A 20 18.33 -1.23 -2.96
N GLY A 21 17.57 -1.11 -1.87
CA GLY A 21 17.47 0.13 -1.09
C GLY A 21 16.66 1.25 -1.76
N GLN A 22 15.88 0.92 -2.80
CA GLN A 22 15.07 1.83 -3.58
C GLN A 22 13.60 1.38 -3.63
N VAL A 23 12.74 2.27 -4.13
CA VAL A 23 11.32 1.99 -4.41
C VAL A 23 11.05 2.25 -5.89
N ALA A 24 10.37 1.32 -6.54
CA ALA A 24 9.93 1.50 -7.93
C ALA A 24 8.72 2.45 -7.96
N LEU A 25 8.85 3.58 -8.66
CA LEU A 25 7.74 4.52 -8.84
C LEU A 25 6.74 3.96 -9.88
N PRO A 26 5.45 3.79 -9.52
CA PRO A 26 4.43 3.42 -10.49
C PRO A 26 4.31 4.45 -11.62
N GLN A 27 4.11 3.98 -12.85
CA GLN A 27 4.03 4.83 -14.06
C GLN A 27 2.59 4.97 -14.57
N THR A 28 1.61 4.56 -13.77
CA THR A 28 0.18 4.70 -14.07
C THR A 28 -0.34 6.06 -13.59
N PRO A 29 -1.44 6.58 -14.15
CA PRO A 29 -2.00 7.87 -13.74
C PRO A 29 -2.35 7.94 -12.25
N GLY A 30 -2.31 9.17 -11.70
CA GLY A 30 -2.62 9.41 -10.29
C GLY A 30 -1.48 8.96 -9.37
N LEU A 31 -1.83 8.33 -8.24
CA LEU A 31 -0.84 7.81 -7.28
C LEU A 31 -0.26 6.46 -7.69
N GLY A 32 -0.85 5.82 -8.71
CA GLY A 32 -0.46 4.50 -9.21
C GLY A 32 -0.68 3.34 -8.24
N VAL A 33 -1.65 3.49 -7.34
CA VAL A 33 -2.17 2.44 -6.44
C VAL A 33 -3.70 2.50 -6.44
N GLU A 34 -4.33 1.37 -6.14
CA GLU A 34 -5.78 1.26 -5.98
C GLU A 34 -6.11 0.75 -4.57
N LEU A 35 -7.27 1.14 -4.05
CA LEU A 35 -7.72 0.73 -2.73
C LEU A 35 -8.34 -0.68 -2.80
N ASP A 36 -8.02 -1.50 -1.80
CA ASP A 36 -8.74 -2.73 -1.49
C ASP A 36 -9.86 -2.37 -0.50
N GLU A 37 -11.09 -2.22 -1.00
CA GLU A 37 -12.26 -1.84 -0.20
C GLU A 37 -12.57 -2.87 0.89
N ASP A 38 -12.34 -4.15 0.64
CA ASP A 38 -12.58 -5.21 1.63
C ASP A 38 -11.61 -5.05 2.81
N LYS A 39 -10.33 -4.83 2.54
CA LYS A 39 -9.33 -4.54 3.58
C LYS A 39 -9.57 -3.20 4.26
N LEU A 40 -9.99 -2.18 3.52
CA LEU A 40 -10.35 -0.89 4.11
C LEU A 40 -11.44 -1.09 5.16
N HIS A 41 -12.53 -1.78 4.82
CA HIS A 41 -13.62 -2.07 5.74
C HIS A 41 -13.17 -2.93 6.92
N PHE A 42 -12.32 -3.94 6.69
CA PHE A 42 -11.77 -4.79 7.73
C PHE A 42 -10.91 -4.02 8.75
N TYR A 43 -10.05 -3.10 8.29
CA TYR A 43 -9.13 -2.34 9.15
C TYR A 43 -9.73 -1.03 9.69
N THR A 44 -10.92 -0.64 9.25
CA THR A 44 -11.62 0.54 9.75
C THR A 44 -11.91 0.38 11.24
N ARG A 45 -11.43 1.34 12.05
CA ARG A 45 -11.74 1.37 13.48
C ARG A 45 -13.21 1.76 13.67
N GLN A 46 -13.95 0.92 14.40
CA GLN A 46 -15.31 1.24 14.84
C GLN A 46 -15.27 2.13 16.10
N PRO A 47 -16.25 3.03 16.27
CA PRO A 47 -16.33 3.93 17.41
C PRO A 47 -16.51 3.22 18.75
#